data_AF-I3TM02-F1
#
_entry.id   AF-I3TM02-F1
#
_cell.length_a   1.000
_cell.length_b   1.000
_cell.length_c   1.000
_cell.angle_alpha   90.00
_cell.angle_beta   90.00
_cell.angle_gamma   90.00
#
_symmetry.space_group_name_H-M   'P 1'
#
loop_
_entity.id
_entity.type
_entity.pdbx_description
1 polymer ?
#
loop_
_entity_poly.entity_id
_entity_poly.type
_entity_poly.pdbx_seq_one_letter_code
_entity_poly.pdbx_strand_id
1 'polypeptide(L)'
;MPQDLRLDALQNGLLHRIESYVPVRGRPAPPRPALIEAFRRHPRHLFLPRYRPADQPEGPARAPGDAGFPEGAYHDRPLCYVDEHGISLPASCSEPGFIFHLAELLDVRPGHRVLEIGCGTGWLLAILAHAAGPDGTVVGVEINPALQALAARNLAAAGATNAIAVAGDGLAAAGPGPFDRIIMTASAWQLPTRILSLLTEDGLAVLPIRNKGLSEEIHVLERRGPALVSRLTRLCRFVPLTGRDGADENLLMPRLTADPDIARLGETGRPRSLDFGQPIPDRMMPPALAFTAWMSKLEPRFRAWRLGPGDGPPSLFGDPERHGFGLVDKSAGSATLWRAGQVIAYGDESTRDALFDHLARWTAQDGPTGYAFGLGITAARGTSPVSHHAYRKRRGPLDFWWWLRPPAERL
;
A
#
# COMPACT_ATOMS: atom_id res chain seq x y z
N MET A 1 37.00 -5.01 -16.09
CA MET A 1 36.52 -3.66 -15.77
C MET A 1 36.77 -3.41 -14.28
N PRO A 2 37.43 -2.29 -13.90
CA PRO A 2 37.55 -1.87 -12.51
C PRO A 2 36.19 -1.90 -11.78
N GLN A 3 36.20 -2.21 -10.48
CA GLN A 3 34.97 -2.40 -9.69
C GLN A 3 34.06 -1.16 -9.72
N ASP A 4 34.63 0.04 -9.69
CA ASP A 4 33.87 1.30 -9.73
C ASP A 4 33.12 1.48 -11.06
N LEU A 5 33.80 1.22 -12.19
CA LEU A 5 33.18 1.27 -13.52
C LEU A 5 32.03 0.24 -13.67
N ARG A 6 32.11 -0.89 -12.96
CA ARG A 6 31.03 -1.89 -12.90
C ARG A 6 29.82 -1.36 -12.15
N LEU A 7 30.04 -0.76 -10.99
CA LEU A 7 28.97 -0.21 -10.16
C LEU A 7 28.27 0.95 -10.86
N ASP A 8 29.03 1.81 -11.55
CA ASP A 8 28.49 2.90 -12.36
C ASP A 8 27.61 2.37 -13.49
N ALA A 9 28.04 1.31 -14.19
CA ALA A 9 27.23 0.70 -15.24
C ALA A 9 25.92 0.11 -14.70
N LEU A 10 25.96 -0.59 -13.55
CA LEU A 10 24.76 -1.13 -12.90
C LEU A 10 23.80 -0.02 -12.45
N GLN A 11 24.35 1.03 -11.84
CA GLN A 11 23.58 2.18 -11.38
C GLN A 11 22.91 2.93 -12.53
N ASN A 12 23.65 3.19 -13.62
CA ASN A 12 23.09 3.81 -14.83
C ASN A 12 22.02 2.94 -15.48
N GLY A 13 22.21 1.61 -15.50
CA GLY A 13 21.20 0.66 -15.99
C GLY A 13 19.91 0.69 -15.17
N LEU A 14 20.00 0.80 -13.84
CA LEU A 14 18.81 0.97 -13.01
C LEU A 14 18.17 2.36 -13.20
N LEU A 15 18.97 3.41 -13.31
CA LEU A 15 18.45 4.76 -13.54
C LEU A 15 17.62 4.84 -14.83
N HIS A 16 18.10 4.22 -15.92
CA HIS A 16 17.35 4.17 -17.17
C HIS A 16 15.97 3.50 -17.00
N ARG A 17 15.87 2.46 -16.17
CA ARG A 17 14.57 1.83 -15.82
C ARG A 17 13.68 2.76 -15.00
N ILE A 18 14.27 3.51 -14.06
CA ILE A 18 13.54 4.51 -13.27
C ILE A 18 12.99 5.62 -14.17
N GLU A 19 13.81 6.16 -15.09
CA GLU A 19 13.42 7.25 -16.00
C GLU A 19 12.35 6.82 -17.01
N SER A 20 12.36 5.54 -17.41
CA SER A 20 11.37 4.94 -18.32
C SER A 20 10.23 4.23 -17.59
N TYR A 21 10.12 4.39 -16.26
CA TYR A 21 9.11 3.72 -15.46
C TYR A 21 7.70 4.17 -15.88
N VAL A 22 6.87 3.20 -16.26
CA VAL A 22 5.46 3.41 -16.56
C VAL A 22 4.65 2.77 -15.45
N PRO A 23 3.90 3.55 -14.65
CA PRO A 23 3.03 2.95 -13.65
C PRO A 23 1.97 2.09 -14.35
N VAL A 24 1.59 0.99 -13.70
CA VAL A 24 0.53 0.05 -14.13
C VAL A 24 -0.69 0.75 -14.73
N ARG A 25 -1.09 1.89 -14.15
CA ARG A 25 -2.04 2.84 -14.75
C ARG A 25 -1.67 4.26 -14.41
N GLY A 26 -1.85 5.15 -15.39
CA GLY A 26 -1.57 6.56 -15.28
C GLY A 26 -0.54 7.03 -16.28
N ARG A 27 -0.09 8.28 -16.10
CA ARG A 27 0.93 8.88 -16.95
C ARG A 27 2.33 8.60 -16.40
N PRO A 28 3.31 8.31 -17.25
CA PRO A 28 4.71 8.36 -16.86
C PRO A 28 5.01 9.72 -16.21
N ALA A 29 5.80 9.69 -15.15
CA ALA A 29 6.28 10.88 -14.46
C ALA A 29 7.77 10.69 -14.21
N PRO A 30 8.63 11.02 -15.19
CA PRO A 30 10.07 10.85 -15.02
C PRO A 30 10.54 11.70 -13.84
N PRO A 31 11.49 11.21 -13.02
CA PRO A 31 11.93 11.95 -11.85
C PRO A 31 12.58 13.28 -12.24
N ARG A 32 12.35 14.32 -11.43
CA ARG A 32 13.04 15.61 -11.60
C ARG A 32 14.55 15.47 -11.41
N PRO A 33 15.36 16.40 -11.99
CA PRO A 33 16.82 16.35 -11.89
C PRO A 33 17.36 16.18 -10.46
N ALA A 34 16.72 16.78 -9.45
CA ALA A 34 17.11 16.63 -8.05
C ALA A 34 16.98 15.19 -7.53
N LEU A 35 15.94 14.44 -7.93
CA LEU A 35 15.80 13.03 -7.56
C LEU A 35 16.80 12.15 -8.31
N ILE A 36 17.08 12.46 -9.58
CA ILE A 36 18.11 11.77 -10.37
C ILE A 36 19.50 11.99 -9.74
N GLU A 37 19.83 13.21 -9.31
CA GLU A 37 21.07 13.50 -8.59
C GLU A 37 21.14 12.74 -7.26
N ALA A 38 20.06 12.78 -6.47
CA ALA A 38 19.95 12.05 -5.21
C ALA A 38 20.17 10.55 -5.41
N PHE A 39 19.59 9.94 -6.44
CA PHE A 39 19.80 8.53 -6.78
C PHE A 39 21.28 8.21 -6.99
N ARG A 40 21.98 9.03 -7.80
CA ARG A 40 23.41 8.83 -8.10
C ARG A 40 24.29 8.99 -6.87
N ARG A 41 23.95 9.92 -5.97
CA ARG A 41 24.69 10.16 -4.72
C ARG A 41 24.42 9.12 -3.64
N HIS A 42 23.29 8.42 -3.72
CA HIS A 42 22.89 7.41 -2.74
C HIS A 42 22.68 6.04 -3.40
N PRO A 43 23.77 5.37 -3.84
CA PRO A 43 23.70 4.06 -4.47
C PRO A 43 22.98 3.01 -3.61
N ARG A 44 21.94 2.38 -4.15
CA ARG A 44 21.05 1.45 -3.41
C ARG A 44 21.80 0.35 -2.64
N HIS A 45 22.86 -0.20 -3.21
CA HIS A 45 23.64 -1.29 -2.60
C HIS A 45 24.33 -0.90 -1.28
N LEU A 46 24.58 0.39 -1.04
CA LEU A 46 25.17 0.87 0.22
C LEU A 46 24.17 0.87 1.39
N PHE A 47 22.88 0.82 1.09
CA PHE A 47 21.82 0.81 2.10
C PHE A 47 21.29 -0.60 2.39
N LEU A 48 21.62 -1.57 1.54
CA LEU A 48 21.09 -2.91 1.66
C LEU A 48 21.89 -3.74 2.67
N PRO A 49 21.24 -4.36 3.67
CA PRO A 49 21.82 -5.43 4.46
C PRO A 49 21.71 -6.73 3.65
N ARG A 50 21.65 -7.88 4.31
CA ARG A 50 21.29 -9.13 3.64
C ARG A 50 19.88 -9.04 3.06
N TYR A 51 19.68 -9.51 1.82
CA TYR A 51 18.38 -9.47 1.15
C TYR A 51 18.09 -10.71 0.29
N ARG A 52 16.81 -10.88 -0.05
CA ARG A 52 16.31 -11.77 -1.12
C ARG A 52 15.40 -11.00 -2.07
N PRO A 53 15.35 -11.35 -3.36
CA PRO A 53 14.28 -10.89 -4.24
C PRO A 53 12.91 -11.32 -3.70
N ALA A 54 11.93 -10.41 -3.65
CA ALA A 54 10.61 -10.74 -3.11
C ALA A 54 9.84 -11.79 -3.94
N ASP A 55 10.17 -11.91 -5.22
CA ASP A 55 9.66 -12.94 -6.14
C ASP A 55 10.36 -14.31 -5.94
N GLN A 56 11.35 -14.39 -5.06
CA GLN A 56 12.12 -15.60 -4.76
C GLN A 56 12.27 -15.80 -3.24
N PRO A 57 11.17 -15.98 -2.49
CA PRO A 57 11.19 -16.02 -1.02
C PRO A 57 12.00 -17.21 -0.47
N GLU A 58 12.03 -18.34 -1.19
CA GLU A 58 12.80 -19.55 -0.85
C GLU A 58 14.22 -19.55 -1.42
N GLY A 59 14.63 -18.47 -2.12
CA GLY A 59 15.94 -18.36 -2.75
C GLY A 59 17.08 -18.09 -1.78
N PRO A 60 18.34 -18.21 -2.22
CA PRO A 60 19.49 -17.83 -1.40
C PRO A 60 19.47 -16.33 -1.13
N ALA A 61 19.76 -15.95 0.11
CA ALA A 61 19.96 -14.56 0.47
C ALA A 61 21.36 -14.10 0.07
N ARG A 62 21.51 -12.81 -0.24
CA ARG A 62 22.80 -12.17 -0.56
C ARG A 62 23.12 -11.11 0.48
N ALA A 63 24.33 -11.09 0.99
CA ALA A 63 24.86 -10.11 1.93
C ALA A 63 25.99 -9.28 1.30
N PRO A 64 26.31 -8.10 1.86
CA PRO A 64 27.49 -7.34 1.45
C PRO A 64 28.75 -8.20 1.48
N GLY A 65 29.49 -8.23 0.37
CA GLY A 65 30.68 -9.08 0.19
C GLY A 65 30.42 -10.35 -0.63
N ASP A 66 29.17 -10.80 -0.75
CA ASP A 66 28.83 -11.96 -1.59
C ASP A 66 28.96 -11.64 -3.08
N ALA A 67 29.36 -12.65 -3.86
CA ALA A 67 29.32 -12.55 -5.32
C ALA A 67 27.88 -12.30 -5.81
N GLY A 68 27.69 -11.32 -6.69
CA GLY A 68 26.37 -10.97 -7.21
C GLY A 68 25.55 -10.03 -6.32
N PHE A 69 26.06 -9.63 -5.15
CA PHE A 69 25.34 -8.72 -4.25
C PHE A 69 25.04 -7.36 -4.90
N PRO A 70 26.01 -6.65 -5.51
CA PRO A 70 25.73 -5.37 -6.16
C PRO A 70 24.78 -5.52 -7.35
N GLU A 71 24.94 -6.56 -8.18
CA GLU A 71 24.06 -6.82 -9.33
C GLU A 71 22.61 -6.95 -8.90
N GLY A 72 22.38 -7.79 -7.88
CA GLY A 72 21.07 -8.01 -7.29
C GLY A 72 20.43 -6.71 -6.77
N ALA A 73 21.23 -5.81 -6.17
CA ALA A 73 20.77 -4.53 -5.64
C ALA A 73 20.25 -3.59 -6.73
N TYR A 74 20.76 -3.69 -7.95
CA TYR A 74 20.40 -2.82 -9.07
C TYR A 74 19.29 -3.37 -9.97
N HIS A 75 18.63 -4.48 -9.61
CA HIS A 75 17.40 -4.87 -10.29
C HIS A 75 16.22 -4.01 -9.86
N ASP A 76 15.36 -3.67 -10.82
CA ASP A 76 14.13 -2.93 -10.56
C ASP A 76 13.04 -3.87 -10.03
N ARG A 77 13.17 -4.24 -8.75
CA ARG A 77 12.25 -5.12 -8.03
C ARG A 77 12.38 -4.89 -6.51
N PRO A 78 11.36 -5.24 -5.72
CA PRO A 78 11.48 -5.20 -4.26
C PRO A 78 12.43 -6.28 -3.75
N LEU A 79 13.21 -5.94 -2.72
CA LEU A 79 14.17 -6.81 -2.07
C LEU A 79 13.82 -6.95 -0.58
N CYS A 80 13.37 -8.13 -0.15
CA CYS A 80 13.06 -8.43 1.24
C CYS A 80 14.33 -8.46 2.08
N TYR A 81 14.32 -7.79 3.23
CA TYR A 81 15.44 -7.86 4.17
C TYR A 81 15.46 -9.23 4.84
N VAL A 82 16.66 -9.71 5.13
CA VAL A 82 16.89 -11.01 5.76
C VAL A 82 17.78 -10.81 6.97
N ASP A 83 17.44 -11.46 8.07
CA ASP A 83 18.23 -11.39 9.29
C ASP A 83 19.52 -12.24 9.21
N GLU A 84 20.23 -12.34 10.34
CA GLU A 84 21.45 -13.12 10.46
C GLU A 84 21.25 -14.64 10.39
N HIS A 85 20.04 -15.13 10.64
CA HIS A 85 19.67 -16.54 10.58
C HIS A 85 19.10 -16.96 9.22
N GLY A 86 18.99 -16.02 8.28
CA GLY A 86 18.41 -16.30 6.97
C GLY A 86 16.88 -16.22 6.96
N ILE A 87 16.24 -15.64 7.96
CA ILE A 87 14.78 -15.46 7.97
C ILE A 87 14.41 -14.13 7.32
N SER A 88 13.44 -14.17 6.41
CA SER A 88 12.92 -12.95 5.79
C SER A 88 12.16 -12.12 6.82
N LEU A 89 12.54 -10.85 6.95
CA LEU A 89 11.84 -9.88 7.78
C LEU A 89 10.56 -9.41 7.07
N PRO A 90 9.52 -8.97 7.81
CA PRO A 90 8.33 -8.35 7.24
C PRO A 90 8.61 -6.91 6.76
N ALA A 91 9.71 -6.72 6.01
CA ALA A 91 10.20 -5.45 5.53
C ALA A 91 11.04 -5.66 4.25
N SER A 92 11.02 -4.66 3.36
CA SER A 92 11.74 -4.72 2.09
C SER A 92 12.25 -3.35 1.68
N CYS A 93 13.35 -3.33 0.92
CA CYS A 93 13.68 -2.19 0.09
C CYS A 93 12.75 -2.20 -1.13
N SER A 94 11.91 -1.18 -1.26
CA SER A 94 10.92 -1.04 -2.33
C SER A 94 11.54 -1.13 -3.74
N GLU A 95 10.70 -1.47 -4.71
CA GLU A 95 11.03 -1.39 -6.13
C GLU A 95 11.46 0.04 -6.50
N PRO A 96 12.67 0.23 -7.07
CA PRO A 96 13.20 1.55 -7.43
C PRO A 96 12.28 2.37 -8.34
N GLY A 97 11.80 1.82 -9.46
CA GLY A 97 10.94 2.54 -10.40
C GLY A 97 9.67 3.04 -9.72
N PHE A 98 9.00 2.18 -8.96
CA PHE A 98 7.80 2.55 -8.21
C PHE A 98 8.08 3.56 -7.09
N ILE A 99 9.13 3.40 -6.29
CA ILE A 99 9.39 4.32 -5.17
C ILE A 99 9.84 5.71 -5.66
N PHE A 100 10.56 5.78 -6.78
CA PHE A 100 10.88 7.06 -7.43
C PHE A 100 9.66 7.72 -8.06
N HIS A 101 8.73 6.95 -8.62
CA HIS A 101 7.43 7.47 -9.05
C HIS A 101 6.67 8.11 -7.88
N LEU A 102 6.65 7.46 -6.71
CA LEU A 102 6.01 8.01 -5.51
C LEU A 102 6.75 9.23 -4.96
N ALA A 103 8.09 9.24 -4.98
CA ALA A 103 8.90 10.39 -4.57
C ALA A 103 8.67 11.60 -5.48
N GLU A 104 8.50 11.38 -6.78
CA GLU A 104 8.12 12.43 -7.73
C GLU A 104 6.72 12.97 -7.43
N LEU A 105 5.74 12.10 -7.17
CA LEU A 105 4.39 12.50 -6.75
C LEU A 105 4.35 13.20 -5.39
N LEU A 106 5.29 12.91 -4.49
CA LEU A 106 5.42 13.59 -3.21
C LEU A 106 5.90 15.04 -3.41
N ASP A 107 6.60 15.37 -4.50
CA ASP A 107 7.07 16.72 -4.80
C ASP A 107 7.80 17.38 -3.61
N VAL A 108 8.84 16.71 -3.09
CA VAL A 108 9.75 17.31 -2.12
C VAL A 108 10.56 18.42 -2.79
N ARG A 109 10.74 19.55 -2.09
CA ARG A 109 11.47 20.72 -2.57
C ARG A 109 12.42 21.22 -1.46
N PRO A 110 13.43 22.04 -1.82
CA PRO A 110 14.33 22.64 -0.84
C PRO A 110 13.58 23.33 0.31
N GLY A 111 14.02 23.09 1.55
CA GLY A 111 13.43 23.66 2.77
C GLY A 111 12.24 22.87 3.35
N HIS A 112 11.72 21.85 2.65
CA HIS A 112 10.60 21.07 3.17
C HIS A 112 10.99 20.25 4.41
N ARG A 113 10.04 20.14 5.35
CA ARG A 113 10.03 19.18 6.45
C ARG A 113 9.30 17.92 5.99
N VAL A 114 9.99 16.79 5.97
CA VAL A 114 9.49 15.52 5.42
C VAL A 114 9.44 14.45 6.50
N LEU A 115 8.35 13.68 6.52
CA LEU A 115 8.20 12.50 7.35
C LEU A 115 8.08 11.25 6.46
N GLU A 116 8.94 10.26 6.70
CA GLU A 116 8.82 8.90 6.16
C GLU A 116 8.45 7.93 7.29
N ILE A 117 7.35 7.19 7.14
CA ILE A 117 6.96 6.13 8.06
C ILE A 117 7.22 4.77 7.40
N GLY A 118 8.05 3.94 8.03
CA GLY A 118 8.56 2.69 7.48
C GLY A 118 9.89 2.89 6.73
N CYS A 119 10.81 3.71 7.26
CA CYS A 119 12.02 4.08 6.52
C CYS A 119 13.01 2.93 6.28
N GLY A 120 12.80 1.75 6.89
CA GLY A 120 13.61 0.56 6.69
C GLY A 120 15.07 0.84 6.99
N THR A 121 15.93 0.70 5.97
CA THR A 121 17.38 0.94 6.08
C THR A 121 17.83 2.33 5.59
N GLY A 122 16.88 3.25 5.34
CA GLY A 122 17.15 4.67 5.11
C GLY A 122 17.51 5.06 3.67
N TRP A 123 17.31 4.19 2.67
CA TRP A 123 17.64 4.53 1.28
C TRP A 123 16.77 5.67 0.72
N LEU A 124 15.44 5.52 0.81
CA LEU A 124 14.52 6.58 0.40
C LEU A 124 14.72 7.82 1.28
N LEU A 125 14.92 7.63 2.59
CA LEU A 125 15.19 8.72 3.52
C LEU A 125 16.37 9.61 3.09
N ALA A 126 17.49 9.02 2.68
CA ALA A 126 18.64 9.76 2.14
C ALA A 126 18.31 10.49 0.83
N ILE A 127 17.54 9.86 -0.06
CA ILE A 127 17.08 10.48 -1.31
C ILE A 127 16.19 11.70 -1.03
N LEU A 128 15.23 11.57 -0.11
CA LEU A 128 14.34 12.66 0.29
C LEU A 128 15.12 13.79 0.98
N ALA A 129 16.13 13.44 1.78
CA ALA A 129 17.01 14.40 2.45
C ALA A 129 17.83 15.22 1.46
N HIS A 130 18.35 14.59 0.41
CA HIS A 130 19.01 15.29 -0.68
C HIS A 130 18.04 16.25 -1.41
N ALA A 131 16.83 15.78 -1.73
CA ALA A 131 15.81 16.59 -2.41
C ALA A 131 15.30 17.77 -1.57
N ALA A 132 15.23 17.60 -0.24
CA ALA A 132 14.85 18.65 0.70
C ALA A 132 15.95 19.72 0.91
N GLY A 133 17.18 19.45 0.46
CA GLY A 133 18.31 20.36 0.57
C GLY A 133 18.76 20.61 2.02
N PRO A 134 19.85 21.36 2.21
CA PRO A 134 20.46 21.58 3.52
C PRO A 134 19.55 22.31 4.53
N ASP A 135 18.62 23.14 4.04
CA ASP A 135 17.65 23.88 4.86
C ASP A 135 16.38 23.06 5.17
N GLY A 136 16.21 21.90 4.54
CA GLY A 136 15.12 20.97 4.82
C GLY A 136 15.46 20.03 5.97
N THR A 137 14.46 19.29 6.45
CA THR A 137 14.66 18.24 7.47
C THR A 137 13.83 17.02 7.14
N VAL A 138 14.41 15.83 7.31
CA VAL A 138 13.74 14.57 6.99
C VAL A 138 13.80 13.64 8.19
N VAL A 139 12.63 13.19 8.64
CA VAL A 139 12.48 12.26 9.78
C VAL A 139 11.94 10.95 9.24
N GLY A 140 12.70 9.87 9.45
CA GLY A 140 12.26 8.50 9.19
C GLY A 140 11.86 7.82 10.49
N VAL A 141 10.73 7.13 10.51
CA VAL A 141 10.32 6.27 11.64
C VAL A 141 10.35 4.82 11.20
N GLU A 142 10.95 3.95 12.01
CA GLU A 142 11.04 2.52 11.76
C GLU A 142 10.74 1.73 13.04
N ILE A 143 9.86 0.73 12.93
CA ILE A 143 9.39 -0.05 14.08
C ILE A 143 10.38 -1.15 14.47
N ASN A 144 11.14 -1.68 13.51
CA ASN A 144 12.18 -2.66 13.76
C ASN A 144 13.48 -1.94 14.19
N PRO A 145 13.92 -2.08 15.46
CA PRO A 145 15.09 -1.37 15.96
C PRO A 145 16.39 -1.75 15.24
N ALA A 146 16.51 -2.97 14.71
CA ALA A 146 17.69 -3.38 13.95
C ALA A 146 17.77 -2.68 12.58
N LEU A 147 16.62 -2.52 11.91
CA LEU A 147 16.55 -1.77 10.64
C LEU A 147 16.75 -0.27 10.88
N GLN A 148 16.17 0.29 11.94
CA GLN A 148 16.40 1.68 12.32
C GLN A 148 17.89 1.96 12.61
N ALA A 149 18.56 1.07 13.33
CA ALA A 149 19.99 1.21 13.62
C ALA A 149 20.84 1.14 12.34
N LEU A 150 20.45 0.30 11.37
CA LEU A 150 21.06 0.29 10.03
C LEU A 150 20.81 1.62 9.31
N ALA A 151 19.58 2.14 9.33
CA ALA A 151 19.27 3.44 8.72
C ALA A 151 20.13 4.56 9.29
N ALA A 152 20.25 4.66 10.62
CA ALA A 152 21.10 5.67 11.25
C ALA A 152 22.57 5.60 10.78
N ARG A 153 23.14 4.38 10.69
CA ARG A 153 24.50 4.18 10.17
C ARG A 153 24.63 4.55 8.69
N ASN A 154 23.66 4.13 7.87
CA ASN A 154 23.68 4.38 6.44
C ASN A 154 23.54 5.89 6.12
N LEU A 155 22.67 6.61 6.84
CA LEU A 155 22.52 8.06 6.70
C LEU A 155 23.83 8.79 7.04
N ALA A 156 24.50 8.40 8.13
CA ALA A 156 25.78 8.97 8.53
C ALA A 156 26.87 8.71 7.47
N ALA A 157 26.97 7.47 6.97
CA ALA A 157 27.91 7.11 5.91
C ALA A 157 27.60 7.82 4.58
N ALA A 158 26.33 8.10 4.30
CA ALA A 158 25.88 8.83 3.13
C ALA A 158 26.02 10.36 3.24
N GLY A 159 26.43 10.88 4.42
CA GLY A 159 26.54 12.32 4.67
C GLY A 159 25.20 13.05 4.72
N ALA A 160 24.09 12.34 4.95
CA ALA A 160 22.74 12.90 5.02
C ALA A 160 22.49 13.58 6.39
N THR A 161 23.16 14.72 6.62
CA THR A 161 23.17 15.44 7.90
C THR A 161 21.83 16.04 8.32
N ASN A 162 20.92 16.25 7.36
CA ASN A 162 19.56 16.75 7.57
C ASN A 162 18.50 15.64 7.70
N ALA A 163 18.93 14.37 7.82
CA ALA A 163 18.07 13.21 7.99
C ALA A 163 18.30 12.51 9.34
N ILE A 164 17.22 12.08 9.99
CA ILE A 164 17.29 11.25 11.19
C ILE A 164 16.37 10.04 11.07
N ALA A 165 16.82 8.89 11.59
CA ALA A 165 15.99 7.70 11.74
C ALA A 165 15.61 7.53 13.23
N VAL A 166 14.33 7.36 13.52
CA VAL A 166 13.76 7.25 14.87
C VAL A 166 13.12 5.87 15.03
N ALA A 167 13.43 5.19 16.13
CA ALA A 167 12.81 3.90 16.44
C ALA A 167 11.43 4.11 17.05
N GLY A 168 10.40 3.44 16.54
CA GLY A 168 9.08 3.46 17.16
C GLY A 168 7.92 3.11 16.22
N ASP A 169 6.71 3.12 16.78
CA ASP A 169 5.48 3.00 16.01
C ASP A 169 5.30 4.24 15.13
N GLY A 170 5.18 4.03 13.82
CA GLY A 170 5.05 5.10 12.82
C GLY A 170 3.93 6.10 13.07
N LEU A 171 2.84 5.66 13.72
CA LEU A 171 1.66 6.48 13.99
C LEU A 171 1.73 7.20 15.34
N ALA A 172 2.71 6.85 16.19
CA ALA A 172 2.94 7.47 17.50
C ALA A 172 4.24 8.28 17.58
N ALA A 173 5.31 7.82 16.92
CA ALA A 173 6.67 8.35 17.04
C ALA A 173 7.04 9.41 15.98
N ALA A 174 6.10 9.80 15.11
CA ALA A 174 6.28 10.78 14.03
C ALA A 174 6.74 12.19 14.46
N GLY A 175 6.94 12.47 15.76
CA GLY A 175 7.31 13.79 16.27
C GLY A 175 6.19 14.84 16.13
N PRO A 176 6.41 16.10 16.57
CA PRO A 176 5.34 17.10 16.71
C PRO A 176 4.79 17.69 15.39
N GLY A 177 5.46 17.50 14.25
CA GLY A 177 5.08 18.17 12.99
C GLY A 177 5.16 19.71 13.06
N PRO A 178 4.41 20.44 12.23
CA PRO A 178 3.80 19.94 10.99
C PRO A 178 4.88 19.62 9.95
N PHE A 179 4.52 18.80 8.97
CA PHE A 179 5.36 18.38 7.85
C PHE A 179 4.75 18.88 6.55
N ASP A 180 5.60 19.31 5.63
CA ASP A 180 5.20 19.67 4.27
C ASP A 180 4.88 18.42 3.47
N ARG A 181 5.58 17.32 3.76
CA ARG A 181 5.49 16.06 3.02
C ARG A 181 5.46 14.89 3.97
N ILE A 182 4.54 13.96 3.74
CA ILE A 182 4.45 12.70 4.48
C ILE A 182 4.41 11.56 3.47
N ILE A 183 5.22 10.52 3.68
CA ILE A 183 5.13 9.29 2.91
C ILE A 183 5.13 8.08 3.84
N MET A 184 4.24 7.14 3.57
CA MET A 184 4.20 5.85 4.24
C MET A 184 4.63 4.77 3.25
N THR A 185 5.58 3.94 3.65
CA THR A 185 6.10 2.79 2.87
C THR A 185 5.68 1.46 3.51
N ALA A 186 4.66 1.51 4.37
CA ALA A 186 3.93 0.36 4.90
C ALA A 186 2.44 0.69 4.94
N SER A 187 1.60 -0.26 4.55
CA SER A 187 0.19 0.00 4.28
C SER A 187 -0.70 -0.13 5.50
N ALA A 188 -1.54 0.88 5.70
CA ALA A 188 -2.38 0.99 6.89
C ALA A 188 -3.84 0.68 6.60
N TRP A 189 -4.50 0.01 7.55
CA TRP A 189 -5.96 -0.15 7.54
C TRP A 189 -6.66 1.02 8.25
N GLN A 190 -6.13 1.40 9.42
CA GLN A 190 -6.59 2.52 10.25
C GLN A 190 -5.48 3.56 10.40
N LEU A 191 -5.89 4.78 10.76
CA LEU A 191 -4.97 5.87 11.06
C LEU A 191 -5.52 6.60 12.32
N PRO A 192 -4.66 7.12 13.21
CA PRO A 192 -5.09 7.97 14.30
C PRO A 192 -5.54 9.33 13.78
N THR A 193 -6.38 10.05 14.53
CA THR A 193 -6.78 11.42 14.19
C THR A 193 -5.60 12.37 14.02
N ARG A 194 -4.51 12.11 14.75
CA ARG A 194 -3.27 12.88 14.71
C ARG A 194 -2.69 13.01 13.30
N ILE A 195 -2.89 12.04 12.40
CA ILE A 195 -2.37 12.13 11.02
C ILE A 195 -2.93 13.36 10.28
N LEU A 196 -4.15 13.80 10.63
CA LEU A 196 -4.79 14.95 10.00
C LEU A 196 -4.08 16.26 10.34
N SER A 197 -3.47 16.36 11.53
CA SER A 197 -2.78 17.57 11.99
C SER A 197 -1.28 17.57 11.69
N LEU A 198 -0.73 16.46 11.19
CA LEU A 198 0.70 16.38 10.88
C LEU A 198 1.08 17.05 9.57
N LEU A 199 0.12 17.34 8.70
CA LEU A 199 0.36 17.93 7.38
C LEU A 199 0.11 19.45 7.43
N THR A 200 0.98 20.24 6.80
CA THR A 200 0.74 21.67 6.58
C THR A 200 -0.46 21.89 5.65
N GLU A 201 -0.96 23.13 5.55
CA GLU A 201 -2.10 23.48 4.68
C GLU A 201 -1.83 23.19 3.20
N ASP A 202 -0.58 23.37 2.73
CA ASP A 202 -0.16 23.06 1.36
C ASP A 202 0.59 21.71 1.26
N GLY A 203 0.47 20.89 2.30
CA GLY A 203 1.22 19.65 2.40
C GLY A 203 0.64 18.52 1.55
N LEU A 204 1.51 17.59 1.17
CA LEU A 204 1.14 16.36 0.44
C LEU A 204 1.49 15.12 1.26
N ALA A 205 0.56 14.17 1.30
CA ALA A 205 0.75 12.88 1.92
C ALA A 205 0.60 11.75 0.88
N VAL A 206 1.56 10.83 0.83
CA VAL A 206 1.53 9.65 -0.05
C VAL A 206 1.37 8.41 0.84
N LEU A 207 0.13 7.91 0.94
CA LEU A 207 -0.24 6.88 1.92
C LEU A 207 -0.83 5.64 1.23
N PRO A 208 -0.27 4.43 1.44
CA PRO A 208 -0.88 3.19 1.03
C PRO A 208 -1.95 2.78 2.04
N ILE A 209 -3.19 2.64 1.55
CA ILE A 209 -4.36 2.27 2.33
C ILE A 209 -4.82 0.88 1.91
N ARG A 210 -4.95 0.00 2.91
CA ARG A 210 -5.51 -1.34 2.73
C ARG A 210 -7.02 -1.32 2.85
N ASN A 211 -7.65 -2.27 2.20
CA ASN A 211 -9.07 -2.55 2.24
C ASN A 211 -9.32 -4.05 2.43
N LYS A 212 -10.55 -4.39 2.82
CA LYS A 212 -11.00 -5.80 2.88
C LYS A 212 -10.90 -6.42 1.48
N GLY A 213 -10.64 -7.72 1.42
CA GLY A 213 -10.54 -8.43 0.14
C GLY A 213 -9.28 -8.10 -0.65
N LEU A 214 -8.18 -7.79 0.04
CA LEU A 214 -6.85 -7.58 -0.55
C LEU A 214 -6.71 -6.35 -1.45
N SER A 215 -7.69 -5.46 -1.47
CA SER A 215 -7.56 -4.19 -2.17
C SER A 215 -6.57 -3.29 -1.41
N GLU A 216 -5.55 -2.81 -2.13
CA GLU A 216 -4.54 -1.92 -1.59
C GLU A 216 -4.22 -0.86 -2.64
N GLU A 217 -4.35 0.40 -2.23
CA GLU A 217 -4.12 1.53 -3.10
C GLU A 217 -3.27 2.57 -2.40
N ILE A 218 -2.36 3.18 -3.14
CA ILE A 218 -1.65 4.36 -2.67
C ILE A 218 -2.39 5.61 -3.11
N HIS A 219 -2.60 6.49 -2.15
CA HIS A 219 -3.29 7.76 -2.36
C HIS A 219 -2.31 8.90 -2.17
N VAL A 220 -2.28 9.81 -3.14
CA VAL A 220 -1.69 11.12 -2.93
C VAL A 220 -2.80 12.04 -2.43
N LEU A 221 -2.67 12.44 -1.17
CA LEU A 221 -3.63 13.22 -0.42
C LEU A 221 -3.09 14.64 -0.24
N GLU A 222 -3.96 15.62 -0.38
CA GLU A 222 -3.69 17.02 -0.03
C GLU A 222 -4.61 17.45 1.12
N ARG A 223 -4.18 18.45 1.87
CA ARG A 223 -5.02 19.07 2.90
C ARG A 223 -6.11 19.91 2.23
N ARG A 224 -7.36 19.75 2.69
CA ARG A 224 -8.49 20.61 2.34
C ARG A 224 -9.30 20.91 3.60
N GLY A 225 -9.02 22.05 4.23
CA GLY A 225 -9.61 22.40 5.53
C GLY A 225 -9.31 21.29 6.56
N PRO A 226 -10.30 20.73 7.28
CA PRO A 226 -10.05 19.67 8.26
C PRO A 226 -9.75 18.29 7.64
N ALA A 227 -9.92 18.14 6.32
CA ALA A 227 -9.86 16.86 5.63
C ALA A 227 -8.52 16.63 4.91
N LEU A 228 -8.23 15.36 4.62
CA LEU A 228 -7.28 14.96 3.59
C LEU A 228 -8.07 14.43 2.39
N VAL A 229 -7.74 14.86 1.17
CA VAL A 229 -8.49 14.51 -0.05
C VAL A 229 -7.53 14.04 -1.13
N SER A 230 -7.84 12.91 -1.76
CA SER A 230 -6.96 12.32 -2.76
C SER A 230 -7.00 13.12 -4.05
N ARG A 231 -5.84 13.54 -4.54
CA ARG A 231 -5.67 14.02 -5.92
C ARG A 231 -5.43 12.87 -6.90
N LEU A 232 -4.82 11.78 -6.44
CA LEU A 232 -4.40 10.66 -7.28
C LEU A 232 -4.45 9.34 -6.48
N THR A 233 -4.79 8.25 -7.17
CA THR A 233 -4.77 6.89 -6.63
C THR A 233 -4.00 5.95 -7.58
N ARG A 234 -3.15 5.07 -7.05
CA ARG A 234 -2.50 3.98 -7.81
C ARG A 234 -2.72 2.64 -7.11
N LEU A 235 -2.73 1.57 -7.89
CA LEU A 235 -2.57 0.22 -7.34
C LEU A 235 -1.16 0.08 -6.78
N CYS A 236 -1.04 -0.60 -5.65
CA CYS A 236 0.25 -0.86 -5.03
C CYS A 236 0.19 -2.15 -4.21
N ARG A 237 1.36 -2.57 -3.72
CA ARG A 237 1.46 -3.54 -2.65
C ARG A 237 2.63 -3.18 -1.76
N PHE A 238 2.36 -2.94 -0.48
CA PHE A 238 3.37 -2.72 0.54
C PHE A 238 3.25 -3.77 1.64
N VAL A 239 4.31 -3.90 2.44
CA VAL A 239 4.24 -4.61 3.71
C VAL A 239 3.19 -3.93 4.60
N PRO A 240 2.39 -4.68 5.39
CA PRO A 240 1.44 -4.07 6.30
C PRO A 240 2.18 -3.22 7.35
N LEU A 241 1.62 -2.06 7.66
CA LEU A 241 2.06 -1.30 8.83
C LEU A 241 1.75 -2.13 10.08
N THR A 242 2.74 -2.35 10.94
CA THR A 242 2.56 -3.03 12.23
C THR A 242 2.54 -2.00 13.36
N GLY A 243 1.99 -2.36 14.52
CA GLY A 243 1.78 -1.45 15.64
C GLY A 243 0.31 -1.26 15.99
N ARG A 244 0.00 -0.25 16.82
CA ARG A 244 -1.31 -0.10 17.50
C ARG A 244 -2.49 0.03 16.54
N ASP A 245 -2.30 0.71 15.42
CA ASP A 245 -3.37 1.06 14.48
C ASP A 245 -3.13 0.51 13.05
N GLY A 246 -2.03 -0.22 12.84
CA GLY A 246 -1.54 -0.60 11.50
C GLY A 246 -2.14 -1.88 10.91
N ALA A 247 -2.36 -2.92 11.72
CA ALA A 247 -2.80 -4.22 11.23
C ALA A 247 -3.71 -4.95 12.24
N ASP A 248 -4.95 -5.18 11.83
CA ASP A 248 -5.72 -6.32 12.32
C ASP A 248 -6.12 -7.14 11.08
N GLU A 249 -5.29 -8.14 10.77
CA GLU A 249 -5.54 -9.05 9.65
C GLU A 249 -6.88 -9.79 9.81
N ASN A 250 -7.35 -10.01 11.04
CA ASN A 250 -8.65 -10.62 11.29
C ASN A 250 -9.82 -9.66 11.05
N LEU A 251 -9.61 -8.33 11.10
CA LEU A 251 -10.61 -7.36 10.62
C LEU A 251 -10.66 -7.27 9.09
N LEU A 252 -9.51 -7.45 8.43
CA LEU A 252 -9.41 -7.37 6.98
C LEU A 252 -9.90 -8.65 6.30
N MET A 253 -9.49 -9.81 6.83
CA MET A 253 -9.83 -11.11 6.27
C MET A 253 -9.65 -12.27 7.27
N PRO A 254 -10.64 -12.51 8.14
CA PRO A 254 -10.59 -13.62 9.09
C PRO A 254 -10.61 -14.97 8.35
N ARG A 255 -10.22 -16.04 9.06
CA ARG A 255 -10.49 -17.40 8.58
C ARG A 255 -12.00 -17.62 8.59
N LEU A 256 -12.57 -18.17 7.51
CA LEU A 256 -14.01 -18.45 7.44
C LEU A 256 -14.47 -19.31 8.63
N THR A 257 -13.69 -20.34 8.97
CA THR A 257 -13.97 -21.25 10.09
C THR A 257 -13.92 -20.60 11.48
N ALA A 258 -13.32 -19.41 11.58
CA ALA A 258 -13.23 -18.65 12.83
C ALA A 258 -14.23 -17.49 12.88
N ASP A 259 -15.06 -17.29 11.84
CA ASP A 259 -16.05 -16.22 11.80
C ASP A 259 -17.35 -16.67 12.50
N PRO A 260 -17.67 -16.15 13.70
CA PRO A 260 -18.84 -16.58 14.46
C PRO A 260 -20.15 -16.14 13.82
N ASP A 261 -20.14 -15.13 12.95
CA ASP A 261 -21.36 -14.66 12.27
C ASP A 261 -21.80 -15.68 11.22
N ILE A 262 -20.86 -16.32 10.55
CA ILE A 262 -21.13 -17.40 9.59
C ILE A 262 -21.39 -18.72 10.31
N ALA A 263 -20.57 -19.09 11.29
CA ALA A 263 -20.64 -20.38 11.96
C ALA A 263 -21.97 -20.65 12.70
N ARG A 264 -22.72 -19.60 13.02
CA ARG A 264 -24.04 -19.69 13.68
C ARG A 264 -25.20 -19.88 12.71
N LEU A 265 -24.99 -19.67 11.41
CA LEU A 265 -26.03 -19.74 10.39
C LEU A 265 -25.98 -21.09 9.68
N GLY A 266 -27.13 -21.73 9.53
CA GLY A 266 -27.26 -22.90 8.69
C GLY A 266 -27.16 -22.50 7.21
N GLU A 267 -26.55 -23.35 6.39
CA GLU A 267 -26.62 -23.23 4.93
C GLU A 267 -28.06 -23.53 4.49
N THR A 268 -28.67 -22.63 3.72
CA THR A 268 -30.13 -22.68 3.44
C THR A 268 -30.48 -22.70 1.96
N GLY A 269 -29.49 -22.58 1.06
CA GLY A 269 -29.72 -22.50 -0.38
C GLY A 269 -28.75 -23.37 -1.18
N ARG A 270 -29.15 -23.73 -2.41
CA ARG A 270 -28.24 -24.38 -3.36
C ARG A 270 -27.22 -23.35 -3.89
N PRO A 271 -25.94 -23.74 -4.07
CA PRO A 271 -24.94 -22.88 -4.70
C PRO A 271 -25.45 -22.34 -6.04
N ARG A 272 -25.22 -21.05 -6.30
CA ARG A 272 -25.48 -20.41 -7.59
C ARG A 272 -24.19 -19.93 -8.23
N SER A 273 -24.03 -20.17 -9.52
CA SER A 273 -22.89 -19.63 -10.26
C SER A 273 -22.94 -18.10 -10.30
N LEU A 274 -21.80 -17.47 -10.06
CA LEU A 274 -21.56 -16.04 -10.18
C LEU A 274 -20.30 -15.85 -11.01
N ASP A 275 -20.50 -15.33 -12.22
CA ASP A 275 -19.44 -15.03 -13.18
C ASP A 275 -19.21 -13.51 -13.25
N PHE A 276 -17.96 -13.09 -13.17
CA PHE A 276 -17.54 -11.70 -13.28
C PHE A 276 -17.27 -11.27 -14.73
N GLY A 277 -17.47 -12.18 -15.69
CA GLY A 277 -17.16 -12.02 -17.09
C GLY A 277 -15.69 -12.29 -17.41
N GLN A 278 -15.37 -12.22 -18.70
CA GLN A 278 -14.01 -12.45 -19.19
C GLN A 278 -13.05 -11.33 -18.73
N PRO A 279 -11.76 -11.64 -18.52
CA PRO A 279 -10.72 -10.63 -18.33
C PRO A 279 -10.72 -9.68 -19.54
N ILE A 280 -10.91 -8.40 -19.30
CA ILE A 280 -10.69 -7.37 -20.33
C ILE A 280 -9.18 -7.12 -20.36
N PRO A 281 -8.51 -7.04 -21.53
CA PRO A 281 -7.05 -6.91 -21.64
C PRO A 281 -6.42 -5.83 -20.74
N ASP A 282 -7.16 -4.75 -20.42
CA ASP A 282 -6.70 -3.67 -19.56
C ASP A 282 -6.77 -3.99 -18.06
N ARG A 283 -7.51 -5.01 -17.62
CA ARG A 283 -7.62 -5.38 -16.19
C ARG A 283 -6.40 -6.21 -15.78
N MET A 284 -5.37 -5.53 -15.25
CA MET A 284 -4.21 -6.17 -14.59
C MET A 284 -4.54 -7.03 -13.36
N MET A 285 -5.79 -7.01 -12.89
CA MET A 285 -6.26 -7.75 -11.73
C MET A 285 -7.45 -8.63 -12.13
N PRO A 286 -7.55 -9.88 -11.65
CA PRO A 286 -8.71 -10.73 -11.87
C PRO A 286 -10.03 -9.99 -11.59
N PRO A 287 -11.06 -10.13 -12.45
CA PRO A 287 -12.34 -9.43 -12.28
C PRO A 287 -12.97 -9.60 -10.90
N ALA A 288 -12.88 -10.79 -10.29
CA ALA A 288 -13.34 -11.05 -8.93
C ALA A 288 -12.64 -10.13 -7.90
N LEU A 289 -11.32 -9.96 -8.00
CA LEU A 289 -10.57 -9.09 -7.09
C LEU A 289 -10.90 -7.60 -7.33
N ALA A 290 -11.11 -7.19 -8.58
CA ALA A 290 -11.61 -5.84 -8.89
C ALA A 290 -12.98 -5.57 -8.26
N PHE A 291 -13.89 -6.55 -8.31
CA PHE A 291 -15.19 -6.47 -7.66
C PHE A 291 -15.06 -6.40 -6.14
N THR A 292 -14.17 -7.18 -5.51
CA THR A 292 -13.95 -7.06 -4.06
C THR A 292 -13.41 -5.68 -3.65
N ALA A 293 -12.52 -5.09 -4.44
CA ALA A 293 -11.99 -3.75 -4.19
C ALA A 293 -13.11 -2.69 -4.20
N TRP A 294 -14.05 -2.83 -5.13
CA TRP A 294 -15.26 -2.01 -5.21
C TRP A 294 -16.16 -2.22 -3.98
N MET A 295 -16.59 -3.46 -3.73
CA MET A 295 -17.46 -3.81 -2.60
C MET A 295 -16.90 -3.35 -1.25
N SER A 296 -15.59 -3.48 -1.05
CA SER A 296 -14.91 -3.09 0.19
C SER A 296 -15.10 -1.63 0.58
N LYS A 297 -15.40 -0.75 -0.38
CA LYS A 297 -15.56 0.69 -0.22
C LYS A 297 -17.04 1.10 -0.11
N LEU A 298 -17.94 0.42 -0.81
CA LEU A 298 -19.36 0.80 -0.90
C LEU A 298 -20.29 0.08 0.06
N GLU A 299 -19.97 -1.15 0.46
CA GLU A 299 -20.92 -2.03 1.14
C GLU A 299 -20.42 -2.35 2.57
N PRO A 300 -21.00 -1.76 3.62
CA PRO A 300 -20.61 -2.01 5.01
C PRO A 300 -20.71 -3.47 5.45
N ARG A 301 -21.66 -4.22 4.86
CA ARG A 301 -21.87 -5.65 5.12
C ARG A 301 -20.80 -6.52 4.47
N PHE A 302 -20.00 -5.97 3.55
CA PHE A 302 -18.97 -6.71 2.85
C PHE A 302 -17.94 -7.33 3.81
N ARG A 303 -17.62 -8.59 3.53
CA ARG A 303 -16.61 -9.39 4.20
C ARG A 303 -15.82 -10.18 3.16
N ALA A 304 -14.58 -10.45 3.50
CA ALA A 304 -13.70 -11.35 2.78
C ALA A 304 -13.15 -12.36 3.78
N TRP A 305 -12.83 -13.57 3.33
CA TRP A 305 -12.37 -14.66 4.17
C TRP A 305 -11.21 -15.43 3.56
N ARG A 306 -10.36 -15.98 4.42
CA ARG A 306 -9.43 -17.07 4.08
C ARG A 306 -10.18 -18.39 4.13
N LEU A 307 -10.07 -19.20 3.08
CA LEU A 307 -10.86 -20.44 2.93
C LEU A 307 -10.13 -21.73 3.34
N GLY A 308 -8.82 -21.70 3.53
CA GLY A 308 -8.03 -22.89 3.89
C GLY A 308 -6.88 -22.60 4.85
N PRO A 309 -6.24 -23.65 5.42
CA PRO A 309 -5.15 -23.54 6.38
C PRO A 309 -3.78 -23.20 5.76
N GLY A 310 -3.70 -22.77 4.49
CA GLY A 310 -2.42 -22.47 3.84
C GLY A 310 -1.74 -21.24 4.45
N ASP A 311 -0.49 -21.41 4.90
CA ASP A 311 0.28 -20.43 5.70
C ASP A 311 0.80 -19.20 4.93
N GLY A 312 0.30 -18.95 3.72
CA GLY A 312 0.66 -17.78 2.95
C GLY A 312 -0.27 -16.61 3.25
N PRO A 313 0.24 -15.38 3.50
CA PRO A 313 -0.61 -14.21 3.51
C PRO A 313 -1.27 -14.09 2.14
N PRO A 314 -2.54 -13.70 2.13
CA PRO A 314 -3.28 -13.53 0.90
C PRO A 314 -2.64 -12.48 -0.02
N SER A 315 -2.68 -12.73 -1.32
CA SER A 315 -1.97 -11.92 -2.33
C SER A 315 -2.94 -11.20 -3.26
N LEU A 316 -2.66 -9.93 -3.58
CA LEU A 316 -3.37 -9.14 -4.62
C LEU A 316 -3.38 -9.82 -6.00
N PHE A 317 -2.42 -10.71 -6.23
CA PHE A 317 -2.29 -11.57 -7.40
C PHE A 317 -2.41 -13.05 -7.02
N GLY A 318 -2.94 -13.32 -5.82
CA GLY A 318 -3.08 -14.66 -5.28
C GLY A 318 -4.20 -15.41 -5.97
N ASP A 319 -4.19 -16.72 -5.75
CA ASP A 319 -5.24 -17.60 -6.23
C ASP A 319 -6.61 -17.15 -5.69
N PRO A 320 -7.53 -16.65 -6.55
CA PRO A 320 -8.86 -16.23 -6.11
C PRO A 320 -9.64 -17.38 -5.48
N GLU A 321 -9.29 -18.64 -5.78
CA GLU A 321 -9.91 -19.83 -5.22
C GLU A 321 -9.58 -20.05 -3.73
N ARG A 322 -8.49 -19.44 -3.23
CA ARG A 322 -8.11 -19.48 -1.81
C ARG A 322 -8.83 -18.44 -0.96
N HIS A 323 -9.63 -17.57 -1.58
CA HIS A 323 -10.27 -16.42 -0.97
C HIS A 323 -11.78 -16.46 -1.19
N GLY A 324 -12.53 -16.23 -0.13
CA GLY A 324 -13.97 -16.06 -0.20
C GLY A 324 -14.34 -14.62 0.05
N PHE A 325 -15.50 -14.21 -0.45
CA PHE A 325 -16.09 -12.92 -0.08
C PHE A 325 -17.59 -12.96 -0.20
N GLY A 326 -18.26 -11.98 0.39
CA GLY A 326 -19.71 -11.90 0.37
C GLY A 326 -20.21 -10.87 1.36
N LEU A 327 -21.46 -11.03 1.75
CA LEU A 327 -22.15 -10.10 2.65
C LEU A 327 -22.53 -10.81 3.93
N VAL A 328 -22.46 -10.08 5.05
CA VAL A 328 -22.98 -10.53 6.34
C VAL A 328 -23.96 -9.49 6.87
N ASP A 329 -25.22 -9.90 7.01
CA ASP A 329 -26.30 -9.12 7.58
C ASP A 329 -26.75 -9.73 8.91
N LYS A 330 -26.16 -9.23 10.00
CA LYS A 330 -26.43 -9.76 11.35
C LYS A 330 -27.87 -9.52 11.80
N SER A 331 -28.50 -8.44 11.34
CA SER A 331 -29.87 -8.10 11.71
C SER A 331 -30.89 -9.02 11.04
N ALA A 332 -30.63 -9.39 9.78
CA ALA A 332 -31.45 -10.35 9.07
C ALA A 332 -31.10 -11.81 9.45
N GLY A 333 -29.94 -12.05 10.07
CA GLY A 333 -29.43 -13.41 10.26
C GLY A 333 -29.09 -14.08 8.93
N SER A 334 -28.55 -13.31 7.98
CA SER A 334 -28.29 -13.73 6.60
C SER A 334 -26.83 -13.50 6.23
N ALA A 335 -26.25 -14.41 5.46
CA ALA A 335 -24.92 -14.22 4.90
C ALA A 335 -24.72 -14.93 3.56
N THR A 336 -23.73 -14.45 2.80
CA THR A 336 -23.25 -15.13 1.60
C THR A 336 -21.78 -15.37 1.59
N LEU A 337 -21.41 -16.45 0.92
CA LEU A 337 -20.04 -16.80 0.59
C LEU A 337 -19.93 -17.09 -0.91
N TRP A 338 -19.16 -16.26 -1.60
CA TRP A 338 -18.59 -16.62 -2.89
C TRP A 338 -17.31 -17.43 -2.69
N ARG A 339 -17.20 -18.57 -3.40
CA ARG A 339 -16.01 -19.43 -3.50
C ARG A 339 -16.06 -20.15 -4.85
N ALA A 340 -14.96 -20.14 -5.60
CA ALA A 340 -14.84 -20.92 -6.82
C ALA A 340 -15.94 -20.66 -7.87
N GLY A 341 -16.29 -19.40 -8.07
CA GLY A 341 -17.37 -19.02 -8.99
C GLY A 341 -18.77 -19.38 -8.49
N GLN A 342 -18.92 -19.93 -7.28
CA GLN A 342 -20.20 -20.29 -6.67
C GLN A 342 -20.53 -19.37 -5.51
N VAL A 343 -21.80 -19.02 -5.33
CA VAL A 343 -22.31 -18.28 -4.18
C VAL A 343 -23.23 -19.19 -3.37
N ILE A 344 -22.91 -19.32 -2.08
CA ILE A 344 -23.67 -20.07 -1.08
C ILE A 344 -24.34 -19.06 -0.14
N ALA A 345 -25.60 -19.32 0.20
CA ALA A 345 -26.37 -18.51 1.15
C ALA A 345 -26.57 -19.23 2.48
N TYR A 346 -26.52 -18.46 3.56
CA TYR A 346 -26.75 -18.88 4.93
C TYR A 346 -27.89 -18.06 5.53
N GLY A 347 -28.78 -18.69 6.31
CA GLY A 347 -29.98 -18.04 6.84
C GLY A 347 -31.05 -17.82 5.76
N ASP A 348 -31.27 -16.60 5.30
CA ASP A 348 -32.13 -16.31 4.15
C ASP A 348 -31.33 -15.93 2.89
N GLU A 349 -31.99 -15.72 1.76
CA GLU A 349 -31.33 -15.41 0.48
C GLU A 349 -31.09 -13.91 0.23
N SER A 350 -31.44 -13.02 1.16
CA SER A 350 -31.40 -11.56 0.96
C SER A 350 -29.99 -11.03 0.68
N THR A 351 -28.98 -11.57 1.36
CA THR A 351 -27.57 -11.21 1.15
C THR A 351 -27.02 -11.74 -0.18
N ARG A 352 -27.62 -12.80 -0.74
CA ARG A 352 -27.26 -13.32 -2.05
C ARG A 352 -27.79 -12.42 -3.12
N ASP A 353 -29.07 -12.11 -3.07
CA ASP A 353 -29.70 -11.26 -4.08
C ASP A 353 -29.04 -9.86 -4.08
N ALA A 354 -28.72 -9.31 -2.90
CA ALA A 354 -27.93 -8.08 -2.79
C ALA A 354 -26.53 -8.18 -3.42
N LEU A 355 -25.83 -9.32 -3.29
CA LEU A 355 -24.52 -9.52 -3.93
C LEU A 355 -24.62 -9.51 -5.47
N PHE A 356 -25.68 -10.10 -6.02
CA PHE A 356 -25.95 -10.08 -7.47
C PHE A 356 -26.33 -8.67 -7.96
N ASP A 357 -27.12 -7.91 -7.18
CA ASP A 357 -27.44 -6.51 -7.51
C ASP A 357 -26.19 -5.63 -7.54
N HIS A 358 -25.27 -5.87 -6.60
CA HIS A 358 -23.95 -5.24 -6.57
C HIS A 358 -23.13 -5.59 -7.82
N LEU A 359 -23.10 -6.86 -8.23
CA LEU A 359 -22.43 -7.28 -9.46
C LEU A 359 -23.03 -6.59 -10.69
N ALA A 360 -24.36 -6.55 -10.82
CA ALA A 360 -25.04 -5.89 -11.93
C ALA A 360 -24.66 -4.40 -12.02
N ARG A 361 -24.64 -3.69 -10.87
CA ARG A 361 -24.22 -2.28 -10.81
C ARG A 361 -22.76 -2.07 -11.16
N TRP A 362 -21.88 -2.97 -10.72
CA TRP A 362 -20.46 -2.91 -11.02
C TRP A 362 -20.22 -3.13 -12.53
N THR A 363 -20.86 -4.12 -13.13
CA THR A 363 -20.78 -4.40 -14.57
C THR A 363 -21.31 -3.25 -15.41
N ALA A 364 -22.43 -2.63 -15.01
CA ALA A 364 -22.99 -1.46 -15.69
C ALA A 364 -22.07 -0.21 -15.66
N GLN A 365 -20.99 -0.24 -14.88
CA GLN A 365 -19.98 0.83 -14.79
C GLN A 365 -18.64 0.41 -15.40
N ASP A 366 -18.65 -0.59 -16.27
CA ASP A 366 -17.46 -1.20 -16.91
C ASP A 366 -16.51 -1.87 -15.91
N GLY A 367 -17.06 -2.30 -14.76
CA GLY A 367 -16.37 -2.94 -13.65
C GLY A 367 -15.10 -2.21 -13.21
N PRO A 368 -15.25 -1.05 -12.56
CA PRO A 368 -14.12 -0.26 -12.08
C PRO A 368 -13.35 -1.02 -11.00
N THR A 369 -12.03 -0.87 -10.98
CA THR A 369 -11.20 -1.43 -9.91
C THR A 369 -10.94 -0.40 -8.79
N GLY A 370 -10.23 -0.80 -7.73
CA GLY A 370 -9.97 0.04 -6.57
C GLY A 370 -9.31 1.40 -6.84
N TYR A 371 -8.44 1.52 -7.86
CA TYR A 371 -7.80 2.80 -8.20
C TYR A 371 -8.77 3.84 -8.78
N ALA A 372 -9.96 3.42 -9.25
CA ALA A 372 -10.97 4.32 -9.79
C ALA A 372 -11.62 5.20 -8.70
N PHE A 373 -11.31 4.93 -7.43
CA PHE A 373 -11.87 5.66 -6.31
C PHE A 373 -10.99 6.85 -5.91
N GLY A 374 -11.66 7.97 -5.63
CA GLY A 374 -11.12 8.99 -4.75
C GLY A 374 -11.40 8.65 -3.28
N LEU A 375 -10.58 9.22 -2.41
CA LEU A 375 -10.61 9.07 -0.97
C LEU A 375 -10.59 10.43 -0.29
N GLY A 376 -11.48 10.64 0.66
CA GLY A 376 -11.48 11.73 1.61
C GLY A 376 -11.38 11.18 3.02
N ILE A 377 -10.59 11.80 3.89
CA ILE A 377 -10.42 11.37 5.28
C ILE A 377 -10.72 12.55 6.19
N THR A 378 -11.66 12.36 7.11
CA THR A 378 -12.06 13.35 8.12
C THR A 378 -12.04 12.72 9.51
N ALA A 379 -12.05 13.54 10.55
CA ALA A 379 -12.41 13.07 11.89
C ALA A 379 -13.80 12.41 11.87
N ALA A 380 -14.05 11.48 12.80
CA ALA A 380 -15.34 10.82 12.92
C ALA A 380 -16.47 11.85 13.10
N ARG A 381 -17.59 11.62 12.39
CA ARG A 381 -18.74 12.54 12.29
C ARG A 381 -18.45 13.85 11.55
N GLY A 382 -17.30 13.95 10.87
CA GLY A 382 -17.04 15.02 9.91
C GLY A 382 -18.05 15.01 8.75
N THR A 383 -18.12 16.10 8.01
CA THR A 383 -18.87 16.19 6.76
C THR A 383 -18.07 15.61 5.61
N SER A 384 -18.75 15.21 4.53
CA SER A 384 -18.07 14.83 3.30
C SER A 384 -17.18 15.98 2.83
N PRO A 385 -15.89 15.74 2.51
CA PRO A 385 -15.01 16.78 1.98
C PRO A 385 -15.24 17.06 0.49
N VAL A 386 -16.21 16.37 -0.13
CA VAL A 386 -16.62 16.54 -1.52
C VAL A 386 -18.12 16.83 -1.60
N SER A 387 -18.52 17.61 -2.61
CA SER A 387 -19.91 18.04 -2.83
C SER A 387 -20.78 17.01 -3.55
N HIS A 388 -20.17 16.03 -4.21
CA HIS A 388 -20.85 14.91 -4.88
C HIS A 388 -21.04 13.71 -3.96
N HIS A 389 -21.79 12.71 -4.44
CA HIS A 389 -22.06 11.50 -3.67
C HIS A 389 -20.77 10.76 -3.29
N ALA A 390 -20.63 10.46 -1.99
CA ALA A 390 -19.54 9.67 -1.45
C ALA A 390 -20.06 8.66 -0.42
N TYR A 391 -19.51 7.45 -0.47
CA TYR A 391 -19.75 6.37 0.47
C TYR A 391 -18.91 6.55 1.72
N ARG A 392 -19.57 6.70 2.87
CA ARG A 392 -18.88 6.85 4.16
C ARG A 392 -18.60 5.49 4.80
N LYS A 393 -17.36 5.28 5.22
CA LYS A 393 -16.93 4.15 6.02
C LYS A 393 -16.13 4.61 7.23
N ARG A 394 -16.65 4.36 8.42
CA ARG A 394 -15.94 4.65 9.67
C ARG A 394 -14.82 3.63 9.90
N ARG A 395 -13.64 4.12 10.28
CA ARG A 395 -12.47 3.32 10.68
C ARG A 395 -11.84 3.95 11.91
N GLY A 396 -12.05 3.32 13.07
CA GLY A 396 -11.62 3.88 14.35
C GLY A 396 -12.14 5.32 14.53
N PRO A 397 -11.27 6.31 14.76
CA PRO A 397 -11.68 7.69 15.02
C PRO A 397 -11.81 8.55 13.74
N LEU A 398 -11.73 7.94 12.55
CA LEU A 398 -11.80 8.62 11.26
C LEU A 398 -12.99 8.12 10.42
N ASP A 399 -13.53 9.00 9.59
CA ASP A 399 -14.46 8.64 8.52
C ASP A 399 -13.73 8.71 7.17
N PHE A 400 -13.80 7.61 6.41
CA PHE A 400 -13.26 7.49 5.06
C PHE A 400 -14.42 7.66 4.07
N TRP A 401 -14.29 8.62 3.16
CA TRP A 401 -15.26 8.99 2.16
C TRP A 401 -14.76 8.53 0.79
N TRP A 402 -15.44 7.55 0.20
CA TRP A 402 -15.07 6.98 -1.08
C TRP A 402 -16.02 7.46 -2.17
N TRP A 403 -15.51 7.86 -3.32
CA TRP A 403 -16.34 8.15 -4.48
C TRP A 403 -15.69 7.60 -5.73
N LEU A 404 -16.49 7.23 -6.71
CA LEU A 404 -16.00 6.88 -8.03
C LEU A 404 -15.61 8.15 -8.78
N ARG A 405 -14.36 8.20 -9.26
CA ARG A 405 -13.93 9.28 -10.14
C ARG A 405 -14.65 9.18 -11.49
N PRO A 406 -14.89 10.31 -12.19
CA PRO A 406 -15.32 10.29 -13.58
C PRO A 406 -14.35 9.47 -14.44
N PRO A 407 -14.80 8.77 -15.50
CA PRO A 407 -13.91 7.95 -16.35
C PRO A 407 -12.63 8.66 -16.82
N ALA A 408 -12.72 9.95 -17.17
CA ALA A 408 -11.59 10.77 -17.60
C ALA A 408 -10.50 10.98 -16.52
N GLU A 409 -10.86 10.85 -15.24
CA GLU A 409 -9.97 11.02 -14.08
C GLU A 409 -9.47 9.68 -13.51
N ARG A 410 -9.85 8.55 -14.13
CA ARG A 410 -9.43 7.19 -13.70
C ARG A 410 -8.08 6.75 -14.29
N LEU A 411 -7.44 7.58 -15.11
CA LEU A 411 -6.15 7.33 -15.76
C LEU A 411 -5.00 7.94 -14.93
#